data_AF-A0A943VXC5-F1
#
_entry.id   AF-A0A943VXC5-F1
#
_cell.length_a   1.000
_cell.length_b   1.000
_cell.length_c   1.000
_cell.angle_alpha   90.00
_cell.angle_beta   90.00
_cell.angle_gamma   90.00
#
_symmetry.space_group_name_H-M   'P 1'
#
loop_
_entity.id
_entity.type
_entity.pdbx_description
1 polymer ?
#
loop_
_entity_poly.entity_id
_entity_poly.type
_entity_poly.pdbx_seq_one_letter_code
_entity_poly.pdbx_strand_id
1 'polypeptide(L)'
;MKTFLIIVCCLILLYGFIKHILPKILTFGLNIYLSCLSDEKVEAYFVKQYQKYRENPKSFSDAYVESYVGVIQISLNYWEELLEDAQQERRFQSSEADTAALDEEISFYQQRFDFWNNALIKVSNDNAVRKYHASLKNN
;
A
#
# COMPACT_ATOMS: atom_id res chain seq x y z
N MET A 1 -6.43 -5.74 -47.74
CA MET A 1 -5.44 -6.57 -47.04
C MET A 1 -4.35 -5.77 -46.33
N LYS A 2 -3.61 -4.87 -47.00
CA LYS A 2 -2.54 -4.07 -46.37
C LYS A 2 -3.01 -3.19 -45.20
N THR A 3 -4.12 -2.47 -45.36
CA THR A 3 -4.73 -1.63 -44.30
C THR A 3 -5.23 -2.44 -43.11
N PHE A 4 -5.85 -3.59 -43.34
CA PHE A 4 -6.29 -4.49 -42.27
C PHE A 4 -5.09 -5.01 -41.45
N LEU A 5 -4.02 -5.42 -42.12
CA LEU A 5 -2.80 -5.90 -41.45
C LEU A 5 -2.13 -4.80 -40.62
N ILE A 6 -2.11 -3.56 -41.12
CA ILE A 6 -1.60 -2.40 -40.39
C ILE A 6 -2.44 -2.14 -39.13
N ILE A 7 -3.78 -2.15 -39.24
CA ILE A 7 -4.68 -1.95 -38.09
C ILE A 7 -4.45 -3.04 -37.03
N VAL A 8 -4.35 -4.31 -37.43
CA VAL A 8 -4.07 -5.43 -36.52
C VAL A 8 -2.72 -5.24 -35.84
N CYS A 9 -1.66 -4.86 -36.57
CA CYS A 9 -0.36 -4.55 -35.98
C CYS A 9 -0.43 -3.37 -34.99
N CYS A 10 -1.16 -2.30 -35.32
CA CYS A 10 -1.35 -1.16 -34.41
C CYS A 10 -2.06 -1.57 -33.12
N LEU A 11 -3.07 -2.44 -33.19
CA LEU A 11 -3.78 -2.95 -32.02
C LEU A 11 -2.89 -3.82 -31.12
N ILE A 12 -2.01 -4.65 -31.71
CA ILE A 12 -1.06 -5.46 -30.95
C ILE A 12 -0.04 -4.57 -30.23
N LEU A 13 0.50 -3.56 -30.91
CA LEU A 13 1.43 -2.59 -30.30
C LEU A 13 0.76 -1.76 -29.21
N LEU A 14 -0.49 -1.32 -29.44
CA LEU A 14 -1.28 -0.59 -28.45
C LEU A 14 -1.54 -1.46 -27.21
N TYR A 15 -1.92 -2.72 -27.39
CA TYR A 15 -2.11 -3.66 -26.29
C TYR A 15 -0.81 -3.87 -25.50
N GLY A 16 0.31 -4.07 -26.19
CA GLY A 16 1.63 -4.17 -25.55
C GLY A 16 1.99 -2.92 -24.75
N PHE A 17 1.72 -1.73 -25.30
CA PHE A 17 1.95 -0.46 -24.61
C PHE A 17 1.08 -0.33 -23.35
N ILE A 18 -0.22 -0.58 -23.46
CA ILE A 18 -1.17 -0.48 -22.33
C ILE A 18 -0.81 -1.49 -21.24
N LYS A 19 -0.39 -2.71 -21.61
CA LYS A 19 -0.12 -3.78 -20.64
C LYS A 19 1.26 -3.65 -19.97
N HIS A 20 2.28 -3.19 -20.69
CA HIS A 20 3.67 -3.27 -20.20
C HIS A 20 4.34 -1.91 -19.92
N ILE A 21 3.96 -0.87 -20.65
CA ILE A 21 4.63 0.44 -20.59
C ILE A 21 3.83 1.42 -19.74
N LEU A 22 2.53 1.54 -19.99
CA LEU A 22 1.65 2.46 -19.27
C LEU A 22 1.68 2.28 -17.74
N PRO A 23 1.65 1.06 -17.17
CA PRO A 23 1.69 0.88 -15.72
C PRO A 23 2.99 1.42 -15.12
N LYS A 24 4.13 1.22 -15.80
CA LYS A 24 5.44 1.73 -15.33
C LYS A 24 5.48 3.25 -15.31
N ILE A 25 4.90 3.91 -16.32
CA ILE A 25 4.81 5.37 -16.38
C ILE A 25 3.93 5.91 -15.25
N LEU A 26 2.79 5.27 -14.99
CA LEU A 26 1.88 5.66 -13.91
C LEU A 26 2.54 5.48 -12.53
N THR A 27 3.21 4.35 -12.28
CA THR A 27 3.96 4.13 -11.03
C THR A 27 5.08 5.16 -10.87
N PHE A 28 5.82 5.46 -11.94
CA PHE A 28 6.87 6.47 -11.92
C PHE A 28 6.34 7.86 -11.58
N GLY A 29 5.23 8.28 -12.21
CA GLY A 29 4.57 9.54 -11.90
C GLY A 29 4.06 9.62 -10.46
N LEU A 30 3.49 8.52 -9.94
CA LEU A 30 3.07 8.43 -8.54
C LEU A 30 4.26 8.55 -7.60
N ASN A 31 5.37 7.86 -7.86
CA ASN A 31 6.57 7.94 -7.02
C ASN A 31 7.15 9.35 -6.98
N ILE A 32 7.18 10.05 -8.12
CA ILE A 32 7.60 11.46 -8.15
C ILE A 32 6.66 12.30 -7.29
N TYR A 33 5.34 12.16 -7.50
CA TYR A 33 4.35 12.90 -6.71
C TYR A 33 4.51 12.68 -5.21
N LEU A 34 4.66 11.41 -4.78
CA LEU A 34 4.85 11.06 -3.37
C LEU A 34 6.18 11.58 -2.82
N SER A 35 7.25 11.58 -3.61
CA SER A 35 8.57 12.09 -3.19
C SER A 35 8.58 13.60 -2.91
N CYS A 36 7.61 14.35 -3.44
CA CYS A 36 7.44 15.78 -3.18
C CYS A 36 6.57 16.08 -1.95
N LEU A 37 6.03 15.06 -1.28
CA LEU A 37 5.17 15.21 -0.11
C LEU A 37 5.94 14.93 1.18
N SER A 38 5.49 15.53 2.29
CA SER A 38 5.94 15.13 3.62
C SER A 38 5.43 13.74 3.98
N ASP A 39 6.12 13.05 4.87
CA ASP A 39 5.76 11.69 5.31
C ASP A 39 4.32 11.62 5.83
N GLU A 40 3.86 12.61 6.60
CA GLU A 40 2.48 12.73 7.05
C GLU A 40 1.46 12.74 5.89
N LYS A 41 1.79 13.44 4.79
CA LYS A 41 0.90 13.54 3.62
C LYS A 41 0.94 12.26 2.79
N VAL A 42 2.09 11.61 2.71
CA VAL A 42 2.24 10.29 2.08
C VAL A 42 1.41 9.26 2.86
N GLU A 43 1.50 9.26 4.18
CA GLU A 43 0.71 8.37 5.03
C GLU A 43 -0.79 8.65 4.88
N ALA A 44 -1.22 9.92 4.95
CA ALA A 44 -2.61 10.30 4.78
C ALA A 44 -3.16 9.88 3.40
N TYR A 45 -2.34 9.95 2.35
CA TYR A 45 -2.69 9.42 1.03
C TYR A 45 -2.98 7.92 1.11
N PHE A 46 -2.08 7.13 1.70
CA PHE A 46 -2.26 5.68 1.78
C PHE A 46 -3.42 5.29 2.70
N VAL A 47 -3.63 5.96 3.83
CA VAL A 47 -4.82 5.75 4.69
C VAL A 47 -6.10 5.99 3.89
N LYS A 48 -6.15 7.05 3.08
CA LYS A 48 -7.31 7.35 2.23
C LYS A 48 -7.53 6.28 1.16
N GLN A 49 -6.46 5.74 0.57
CA GLN A 49 -6.59 4.61 -0.37
C GLN A 49 -7.16 3.37 0.32
N TYR A 50 -6.72 3.08 1.56
CA TYR A 50 -7.22 1.94 2.32
C TYR A 50 -8.70 2.11 2.66
N GLN A 51 -9.13 3.31 3.08
CA GLN A 51 -10.53 3.58 3.36
C GLN A 51 -11.42 3.38 2.12
N LYS A 52 -10.99 3.90 0.96
CA LYS A 52 -11.68 3.67 -0.31
C LYS A 52 -11.76 2.19 -0.67
N TYR A 53 -10.66 1.45 -0.48
CA TYR A 53 -10.63 0.01 -0.67
C TYR A 53 -11.63 -0.70 0.25
N ARG A 54 -11.61 -0.36 1.55
CA ARG A 54 -12.47 -0.95 2.58
C ARG A 54 -13.95 -0.75 2.29
N GLU A 55 -14.33 0.40 1.75
CA GLU A 55 -15.72 0.74 1.41
C GLU A 55 -16.23 -0.04 0.20
N ASN A 56 -15.40 -0.23 -0.82
CA ASN A 56 -15.79 -0.94 -2.03
C ASN A 56 -14.67 -1.83 -2.56
N PRO A 57 -14.38 -2.98 -1.92
CA PRO A 57 -13.24 -3.80 -2.33
C PRO A 57 -13.40 -4.29 -3.78
N LYS A 58 -14.63 -4.60 -4.21
CA LYS A 58 -14.93 -5.14 -5.55
C LYS A 58 -14.61 -4.19 -6.69
N SER A 59 -14.49 -2.88 -6.46
CA SER A 59 -14.10 -1.93 -7.51
C SER A 59 -12.60 -1.94 -7.85
N PHE A 60 -11.80 -2.66 -7.08
CA PHE A 60 -10.35 -2.73 -7.28
C PHE A 60 -9.94 -4.01 -7.99
N SER A 61 -9.01 -3.87 -8.93
CA SER A 61 -8.42 -4.99 -9.67
C SER A 61 -7.51 -5.84 -8.78
N ASP A 62 -7.34 -7.11 -9.11
CA ASP A 62 -6.50 -8.02 -8.31
C ASP A 62 -5.03 -7.56 -8.29
N ALA A 63 -4.52 -7.05 -9.42
CA ALA A 63 -3.17 -6.48 -9.49
C ALA A 63 -2.99 -5.26 -8.57
N TYR A 64 -4.03 -4.42 -8.43
CA TYR A 64 -4.00 -3.32 -7.48
C TYR A 64 -3.93 -3.84 -6.05
N VAL A 65 -4.79 -4.81 -5.71
CA VAL A 65 -4.85 -5.39 -4.36
C VAL A 65 -3.51 -6.05 -4.00
N GLU A 66 -2.90 -6.80 -4.91
CA GLU A 66 -1.58 -7.40 -4.70
C GLU A 66 -0.49 -6.37 -4.46
N SER A 67 -0.42 -5.32 -5.30
CA SER A 67 0.54 -4.23 -5.09
C SER A 67 0.30 -3.50 -3.78
N TYR A 68 -0.96 -3.38 -3.36
CA TYR A 68 -1.35 -2.60 -2.19
C TYR A 68 -1.06 -3.32 -0.87
N VAL A 69 -1.11 -4.66 -0.84
CA VAL A 69 -0.61 -5.45 0.29
C VAL A 69 0.84 -5.09 0.61
N GLY A 70 1.70 -4.98 -0.40
CA GLY A 70 3.10 -4.61 -0.22
C GLY A 70 3.29 -3.22 0.39
N VAL A 71 2.48 -2.25 -0.03
CA VAL A 71 2.50 -0.90 0.55
C VAL A 71 2.12 -0.92 2.03
N ILE A 72 1.02 -1.61 2.38
CA ILE A 72 0.56 -1.73 3.76
C ILE A 72 1.64 -2.38 4.62
N GLN A 73 2.33 -3.40 4.11
CA GLN A 73 3.36 -4.11 4.85
C GLN A 73 4.60 -3.23 5.10
N ILE A 74 5.02 -2.42 4.13
CA ILE A 74 6.08 -1.44 4.32
C ILE A 74 5.69 -0.42 5.40
N SER A 75 4.46 0.10 5.36
CA SER A 75 3.97 1.03 6.39
C SER A 75 3.90 0.39 7.77
N LEU A 76 3.46 -0.86 7.87
CA LEU A 76 3.43 -1.59 9.14
C LEU A 76 4.83 -1.71 9.75
N ASN A 77 5.81 -2.17 8.96
CA ASN A 77 7.18 -2.35 9.42
C ASN A 77 7.81 -1.04 9.88
N TYR A 78 7.54 0.07 9.18
CA TYR A 78 8.03 1.39 9.58
C TYR A 78 7.52 1.81 10.96
N TRP A 79 6.23 1.63 11.24
CA TRP A 79 5.67 1.98 12.54
C TRP A 79 6.06 1.00 13.65
N GLU A 80 6.31 -0.27 13.30
CA GLU A 80 6.87 -1.26 14.22
C GLU A 80 8.27 -0.86 14.68
N GLU A 81 9.16 -0.48 13.75
CA GLU A 81 10.52 -0.03 14.06
C GLU A 81 10.52 1.20 15.00
N LEU A 82 9.72 2.23 14.67
CA LEU A 82 9.59 3.41 15.53
C LEU A 82 9.03 3.09 16.92
N LEU A 83 8.06 2.17 16.99
CA LEU A 83 7.49 1.73 18.27
C LEU A 83 8.52 0.98 19.11
N GLU A 84 9.29 0.08 18.52
CA GLU A 84 10.34 -0.68 19.20
C GLU A 84 11.43 0.24 19.73
N ASP A 85 11.90 1.19 18.92
CA ASP A 85 12.91 2.18 19.30
C ASP A 85 12.44 3.05 20.47
N ALA A 86 11.22 3.61 20.39
CA ALA A 86 10.67 4.44 21.45
C ALA A 86 10.44 3.65 22.75
N GLN A 87 9.94 2.40 22.66
CA GLN A 87 9.80 1.52 23.82
C GLN A 87 11.15 1.15 24.43
N GLN A 88 12.19 1.00 23.62
CA GLN A 88 13.53 0.75 24.11
C GLN A 88 14.08 1.97 24.84
N GLU A 89 13.99 3.16 24.26
CA GLU A 89 14.39 4.42 24.89
C GLU A 89 13.69 4.63 26.24
N ARG A 90 12.38 4.30 26.31
CA ARG A 90 11.59 4.42 27.54
C ARG A 90 12.14 3.68 28.73
N ARG A 91 12.77 2.52 28.46
CA ARG A 91 13.37 1.66 29.50
C ARG A 91 14.64 2.27 30.09
N PHE A 92 15.28 3.21 29.38
CA PHE A 92 16.52 3.85 29.79
C PHE A 92 16.33 5.28 30.33
N GLN A 93 15.22 5.97 30.03
CA GLN A 93 14.88 7.25 30.65
C GLN A 93 14.48 7.09 32.14
N SER A 94 15.03 7.96 33.00
CA SER A 94 14.68 8.06 34.43
C SER A 94 14.00 9.39 34.83
N SER A 95 13.97 10.36 33.91
CA SER A 95 13.39 11.70 34.13
C SER A 95 11.89 11.71 33.89
N GLU A 96 11.08 12.09 34.88
CA GLU A 96 9.61 12.06 34.78
C GLU A 96 9.07 12.86 33.59
N ALA A 97 9.62 14.05 33.31
CA ALA A 97 9.18 14.89 32.20
C ALA A 97 9.48 14.26 30.83
N ASP A 98 10.67 13.70 30.66
CA ASP A 98 11.08 13.06 29.41
C ASP A 98 10.30 11.76 29.19
N THR A 99 9.93 11.09 30.27
CA THR A 99 9.12 9.88 30.19
C THR A 99 7.68 10.12 29.75
N ALA A 100 7.06 11.23 30.17
CA ALA A 100 5.69 11.54 29.79
C ALA A 100 5.56 11.84 28.29
N ALA A 101 6.50 12.59 27.72
CA ALA A 101 6.54 12.87 26.28
C ALA A 101 6.75 11.57 25.48
N LEU A 102 7.65 10.71 25.94
CA LEU A 102 7.93 9.44 25.28
C LEU A 102 6.75 8.45 25.38
N ASP A 103 6.03 8.43 26.51
CA ASP A 103 4.82 7.61 26.68
C ASP A 103 3.69 8.06 25.72
N GLU A 104 3.56 9.37 25.46
CA GLU A 104 2.63 9.90 24.45
C GLU A 104 3.03 9.47 23.03
N GLU A 105 4.33 9.55 22.71
CA GLU A 105 4.89 9.12 21.43
C GLU A 105 4.69 7.61 21.19
N ILE A 106 4.98 6.77 22.19
CA ILE A 106 4.73 5.33 22.14
C ILE A 106 3.24 5.04 21.92
N SER A 107 2.36 5.75 22.62
CA SER A 107 0.91 5.57 22.43
C SER A 107 0.49 5.92 21.00
N PHE A 108 1.08 6.95 20.41
CA PHE A 108 0.83 7.32 19.02
C PHE A 108 1.34 6.25 18.05
N TYR A 109 2.59 5.78 18.20
CA TYR A 109 3.16 4.71 17.36
C TYR A 109 2.38 3.41 17.48
N GLN A 110 1.95 3.04 18.68
CA GLN A 110 1.10 1.87 18.90
C GLN A 110 -0.22 1.98 18.13
N GLN A 111 -0.89 3.14 18.19
CA GLN A 111 -2.13 3.37 17.41
C GLN A 111 -1.90 3.21 15.90
N ARG A 112 -0.77 3.71 15.38
CA ARG A 112 -0.42 3.60 13.96
C ARG A 112 -0.11 2.15 13.57
N PHE A 113 0.69 1.46 14.37
CA PHE A 113 0.97 0.04 14.20
C PHE A 113 -0.31 -0.78 14.17
N ASP A 114 -1.19 -0.61 15.15
CA ASP A 114 -2.47 -1.34 15.24
C ASP A 114 -3.36 -1.08 14.03
N PHE A 115 -3.43 0.16 13.56
CA PHE A 115 -4.16 0.51 12.35
C PHE A 115 -3.64 -0.27 11.12
N TRP A 116 -2.32 -0.23 10.88
CA TRP A 116 -1.72 -0.87 9.71
C TRP A 116 -1.74 -2.38 9.80
N ASN A 117 -1.61 -2.96 10.99
CA ASN A 117 -1.73 -4.40 11.22
C ASN A 117 -3.14 -4.90 10.86
N ASN A 118 -4.18 -4.19 11.34
CA ASN A 118 -5.56 -4.48 10.99
C ASN A 118 -5.83 -4.33 9.49
N ALA A 119 -5.23 -3.31 8.86
CA ALA A 119 -5.31 -3.14 7.41
C ALA A 119 -4.69 -4.32 6.66
N LEU A 120 -3.51 -4.79 7.09
CA LEU A 120 -2.79 -5.90 6.46
C LEU A 120 -3.59 -7.20 6.53
N ILE A 121 -4.11 -7.55 7.71
CA ILE A 121 -4.92 -8.75 7.91
C ILE A 121 -6.12 -8.74 6.95
N LYS A 122 -6.83 -7.61 6.87
CA LYS A 122 -8.04 -7.50 6.06
C LYS A 122 -7.75 -7.62 4.56
N VAL A 123 -6.80 -6.83 4.05
CA VAL A 123 -6.46 -6.84 2.62
C VAL A 123 -5.85 -8.19 2.21
N SER A 124 -5.03 -8.81 3.07
CA SER A 124 -4.43 -10.12 2.79
C SER A 124 -5.49 -11.22 2.72
N ASN A 125 -6.45 -11.23 3.64
CA ASN A 125 -7.56 -12.20 3.62
C ASN A 125 -8.43 -12.04 2.36
N ASP A 126 -8.79 -10.80 2.02
CA ASP A 126 -9.56 -10.51 0.80
C ASP A 126 -8.79 -10.96 -0.46
N ASN A 127 -7.49 -10.71 -0.51
CA ASN A 127 -6.63 -11.15 -1.61
C ASN A 127 -6.58 -12.68 -1.72
N ALA A 128 -6.46 -13.39 -0.59
CA ALA A 128 -6.47 -14.85 -0.57
C ALA A 128 -7.80 -15.43 -1.10
N VAL A 129 -8.94 -14.87 -0.67
CA VAL A 129 -10.27 -15.27 -1.14
C VAL A 129 -10.42 -15.04 -2.64
N ARG A 130 -9.95 -13.89 -3.16
CA ARG A 130 -9.96 -13.60 -4.60
C ARG A 130 -9.14 -14.61 -5.40
N LYS A 131 -7.93 -14.92 -4.96
CA LYS A 131 -7.05 -15.90 -5.60
C LYS A 131 -7.69 -17.29 -5.64
N TYR A 132 -8.33 -17.70 -4.55
CA TYR A 132 -9.07 -18.95 -4.50
C TYR A 132 -10.23 -18.99 -5.50
N HIS A 133 -11.05 -17.94 -5.58
CA HIS A 133 -12.13 -17.90 -6.58
C HIS A 133 -11.62 -17.83 -8.03
N ALA A 134 -10.49 -17.18 -8.27
CA ALA A 134 -9.85 -17.15 -9.59
C ALA A 134 -9.34 -18.54 -10.01
N SER A 135 -8.77 -19.31 -9.08
CA SER A 135 -8.29 -20.68 -9.39
C SER A 135 -9.44 -21.63 -9.73
N LEU A 136 -10.60 -21.49 -9.07
CA LEU A 136 -11.78 -22.30 -9.37
C LEU A 136 -12.39 -22.02 -10.75
N LYS A 137 -12.22 -20.81 -11.31
CA LYS A 137 -12.74 -20.47 -12.65
C LYS A 137 -11.84 -20.95 -13.79
N ASN A 138 -10.57 -21.20 -13.50
CA ASN A 138 -9.57 -21.61 -14.48
C ASN A 138 -9.33 -23.12 -14.50
N ASN A 139 -10.01 -23.87 -13.62
CA ASN A 139 -10.08 -25.34 -13.59
C ASN A 139 -11.43 -25.81 -14.14
#